data_AF-A0A2N5KH66-F1
#
_entry.id   AF-A0A2N5KH66-F1
#
_cell.length_a   1.000
_cell.length_b   1.000
_cell.length_c   1.000
_cell.angle_alpha   90.00
_cell.angle_beta   90.00
_cell.angle_gamma   90.00
#
_symmetry.space_group_name_H-M   'P 1'
#
loop_
_entity.id
_entity.type
_entity.pdbx_description
1 polymer ?
#
loop_
_entity_poly.entity_id
_entity_poly.type
_entity_poly.pdbx_seq_one_letter_code
_entity_poly.pdbx_strand_id
1 'polypeptide(L)'
;MLAAVLSWNPLLVYNPGFQLSVAAVFGILLLRKPLQALMKGTVLRRFKKPSELFSNMLAVSLAAQLATTPIIAASFGEVSAVGLLTNLVAVPLSGPILTLGLVGILAGSVSVSLAHVVNASNGFLVSLLAGVAGAGSALPGAAVATPGASLPLVGLFYLGCVYAGIAGIVLPEERWPRAAGIMLVWSSLWVVLVAVLPG
;
A
#
# COMPACT_ATOMS: atom_id res chain seq x y z
N MET A 1 19.14 -7.29 -1.47
CA MET A 1 18.14 -8.28 -0.98
C MET A 1 17.25 -8.78 -2.12
N LEU A 2 16.53 -7.92 -2.85
CA LEU A 2 15.66 -8.34 -3.98
C LEU A 2 16.39 -9.13 -5.08
N ALA A 3 17.57 -8.67 -5.50
CA ALA A 3 18.38 -9.38 -6.49
C ALA A 3 18.78 -10.80 -6.03
N ALA A 4 19.10 -10.98 -4.74
CA ALA A 4 19.46 -12.28 -4.18
C ALA A 4 18.27 -13.24 -4.11
N VAL A 5 17.07 -12.74 -3.81
CA VAL A 5 15.83 -13.53 -3.83
C VAL A 5 15.49 -13.97 -5.26
N LEU A 6 15.67 -13.09 -6.25
CA LEU A 6 15.46 -13.39 -7.67
C LEU A 6 16.50 -14.39 -8.21
N SER A 7 17.75 -14.31 -7.75
CA SER A 7 18.78 -15.31 -8.07
C SER A 7 18.45 -16.70 -7.53
N TRP A 8 17.72 -16.78 -6.40
CA TRP A 8 17.31 -18.05 -5.81
C TRP A 8 16.07 -18.65 -6.48
N ASN A 9 15.08 -17.81 -6.82
CA ASN A 9 13.89 -18.28 -7.51
C ASN A 9 13.32 -17.20 -8.46
N PRO A 10 13.64 -17.30 -9.77
CA PRO A 10 13.25 -16.29 -10.75
C PRO A 10 11.74 -16.28 -11.05
N LEU A 11 10.99 -17.33 -10.69
CA LEU A 11 9.54 -17.35 -10.85
C LEU A 11 8.81 -16.39 -9.90
N LEU A 12 9.47 -15.87 -8.85
CA LEU A 12 8.87 -14.87 -7.95
C LEU A 12 8.49 -13.57 -8.67
N VAL A 13 9.04 -13.28 -9.85
CA VAL A 13 8.65 -12.10 -10.65
C VAL A 13 7.16 -12.11 -10.99
N TYR A 14 6.56 -13.29 -11.13
CA TYR A 14 5.12 -13.43 -11.45
C TYR A 14 4.23 -13.47 -10.22
N ASN A 15 4.81 -13.50 -9.01
CA ASN A 15 4.02 -13.53 -7.79
C ASN A 15 3.52 -12.11 -7.44
N PRO A 16 2.20 -11.90 -7.35
CA PRO A 16 1.65 -10.57 -7.06
C PRO A 16 2.13 -10.02 -5.72
N GLY A 17 2.38 -10.86 -4.71
CA GLY A 17 2.91 -10.42 -3.42
C GLY A 17 4.33 -9.84 -3.53
N PHE A 18 5.17 -10.43 -4.37
CA PHE A 18 6.52 -9.91 -4.64
C PHE A 18 6.45 -8.60 -5.43
N GLN A 19 5.61 -8.54 -6.47
CA GLN A 19 5.39 -7.34 -7.27
C GLN A 19 4.91 -6.16 -6.42
N LEU A 20 3.94 -6.40 -5.54
CA LEU A 20 3.42 -5.40 -4.59
C LEU A 20 4.51 -4.90 -3.64
N SER A 21 5.34 -5.78 -3.10
CA SER A 21 6.43 -5.38 -2.21
C SER A 21 7.49 -4.56 -2.92
N VAL A 22 7.89 -4.95 -4.14
CA VAL A 22 8.88 -4.20 -4.94
C VAL A 22 8.33 -2.84 -5.31
N ALA A 23 7.08 -2.78 -5.78
CA ALA A 23 6.42 -1.53 -6.13
C ALA A 23 6.24 -0.59 -4.94
N ALA A 24 5.86 -1.11 -3.77
CA ALA A 24 5.77 -0.32 -2.55
C ALA A 24 7.11 0.34 -2.20
N VAL A 25 8.21 -0.42 -2.23
CA VAL A 25 9.55 0.11 -1.93
C VAL A 25 9.97 1.16 -2.96
N PHE A 26 9.81 0.89 -4.26
CA PHE A 26 10.12 1.85 -5.31
C PHE A 26 9.27 3.12 -5.19
N GLY A 27 7.97 2.97 -4.92
CA GLY A 27 7.04 4.06 -4.66
C GLY A 27 7.49 4.92 -3.50
N ILE A 28 7.84 4.33 -2.37
CA ILE A 28 8.35 5.06 -1.20
C ILE A 28 9.63 5.83 -1.55
N LEU A 29 10.58 5.20 -2.24
CA LEU A 29 11.86 5.85 -2.58
C LEU A 29 11.68 7.06 -3.49
N LEU A 30 10.77 6.97 -4.47
CA LEU A 30 10.53 8.03 -5.46
C LEU A 30 9.55 9.11 -4.96
N LEU A 31 8.47 8.71 -4.27
CA LEU A 31 7.31 9.56 -3.99
C LEU A 31 7.28 10.10 -2.57
N ARG A 32 8.02 9.52 -1.61
CA ARG A 32 7.99 9.98 -0.21
C ARG A 32 8.36 11.46 -0.09
N LYS A 33 9.48 11.88 -0.67
CA LYS A 33 9.97 13.27 -0.58
C LYS A 33 8.96 14.28 -1.16
N PRO A 34 8.45 14.12 -2.39
CA PRO A 34 7.48 15.06 -2.95
C PRO A 34 6.14 15.06 -2.20
N LEU A 35 5.65 13.90 -1.74
CA LEU A 35 4.41 13.86 -0.92
C LEU A 35 4.59 14.53 0.44
N GLN A 36 5.74 14.34 1.09
CA GLN A 36 6.01 14.98 2.37
C GLN A 36 6.05 16.51 2.23
N ALA A 37 6.66 17.02 1.16
CA ALA A 37 6.69 18.45 0.85
C ALA A 37 5.29 19.01 0.58
N LEU A 38 4.45 18.28 -0.17
CA LEU A 38 3.05 18.65 -0.40
C LEU A 38 2.27 18.72 0.91
N MET A 39 2.37 17.69 1.76
CA MET A 39 1.67 17.63 3.04
C MET A 39 2.06 18.78 3.96
N LYS A 40 3.35 19.12 4.06
CA LYS A 40 3.84 20.28 4.82
C LYS A 40 3.28 21.60 4.25
N GLY A 41 3.19 21.73 2.93
CA GLY A 41 2.74 22.95 2.25
C GLY A 41 1.22 23.19 2.24
N THR A 42 0.40 22.13 2.25
CA THR A 42 -1.09 22.23 2.20
C THR A 42 -1.74 21.86 3.53
N VAL A 43 -1.81 20.57 3.85
CA VAL A 43 -2.65 20.04 4.94
C VAL A 43 -2.13 20.45 6.31
N LEU A 44 -0.81 20.41 6.50
CA LEU A 44 -0.18 20.68 7.79
C LEU A 44 0.14 22.16 8.01
N ARG A 45 -0.02 23.03 7.01
CA ARG A 45 0.10 24.49 7.17
C ARG A 45 -0.91 25.05 8.19
N ARG A 46 -2.04 24.34 8.38
CA ARG A 46 -3.07 24.67 9.39
C ARG A 46 -2.62 24.35 10.82
N PHE A 47 -1.71 23.40 11.01
CA PHE A 47 -1.23 22.96 12.32
C PHE A 47 0.10 23.64 12.64
N LYS A 48 0.15 24.45 13.70
CA LYS A 48 1.33 25.28 14.07
C LYS A 48 2.64 24.49 14.29
N LYS A 49 2.57 23.16 14.44
CA LYS A 49 3.71 22.24 14.46
C LYS A 49 3.21 20.85 14.05
N PRO A 50 3.28 20.46 12.77
CA PRO A 50 3.12 19.05 12.48
C PRO A 50 4.30 18.28 13.04
N SER A 51 4.06 17.18 13.75
CA SER A 51 5.16 16.28 14.08
C SER A 51 5.72 15.73 12.77
N GLU A 52 7.02 15.91 12.53
CA GLU A 52 7.66 15.41 11.31
C GLU A 52 7.41 13.91 11.12
N LEU A 53 7.29 13.19 12.24
CA LEU A 53 6.94 11.79 12.29
C LEU A 53 5.60 11.50 11.59
N PHE A 54 4.55 12.25 11.90
CA PHE A 54 3.22 12.03 11.33
C PHE A 54 3.18 12.34 9.83
N SER A 55 3.86 13.42 9.42
CA SER A 55 3.99 13.75 7.99
C SER A 55 4.76 12.68 7.21
N ASN A 56 5.83 12.13 7.80
CA ASN A 56 6.62 11.08 7.18
C ASN A 56 5.82 9.78 7.09
N MET A 57 5.12 9.38 8.16
CA MET A 57 4.32 8.17 8.18
C MET A 57 3.23 8.20 7.10
N LEU A 58 2.47 9.29 7.03
CA LEU A 58 1.43 9.46 6.01
C LEU A 58 2.01 9.51 4.59
N ALA A 59 3.12 10.22 4.38
CA ALA A 59 3.77 10.27 3.07
C ALA A 59 4.28 8.89 2.62
N VAL A 60 4.85 8.10 3.54
CA VAL A 60 5.30 6.72 3.26
C VAL A 60 4.12 5.83 2.93
N SER A 61 3.04 5.87 3.73
CA SER A 61 1.84 5.07 3.48
C SER A 61 1.18 5.42 2.15
N LEU A 62 1.00 6.72 1.85
CA LEU A 62 0.43 7.16 0.57
C LEU A 62 1.33 6.80 -0.62
N ALA A 63 2.65 6.96 -0.50
CA ALA A 63 3.59 6.59 -1.56
C ALA A 63 3.55 5.08 -1.86
N ALA A 64 3.50 4.25 -0.81
CA ALA A 64 3.35 2.81 -0.96
C ALA A 64 2.01 2.45 -1.60
N GLN A 65 0.91 3.03 -1.11
CA GLN A 65 -0.44 2.77 -1.61
C GLN A 65 -0.56 3.15 -3.09
N LEU A 66 -0.11 4.35 -3.48
CA LEU A 66 -0.14 4.81 -4.87
C LEU A 66 0.63 3.87 -5.80
N ALA A 67 1.78 3.36 -5.36
CA ALA A 67 2.59 2.47 -6.17
C ALA A 67 2.04 1.04 -6.24
N THR A 68 1.26 0.59 -5.26
CA THR A 68 0.65 -0.75 -5.26
C THR A 68 -0.73 -0.79 -5.91
N THR A 69 -1.50 0.30 -5.88
CA THR A 69 -2.83 0.40 -6.51
C THR A 69 -2.92 -0.19 -7.92
N PRO A 70 -2.04 0.12 -8.89
CA PRO A 70 -2.15 -0.42 -10.25
C PRO A 70 -1.91 -1.93 -10.32
N ILE A 71 -1.02 -2.48 -9.48
CA ILE A 71 -0.78 -3.92 -9.40
C ILE A 71 -1.98 -4.62 -8.76
N ILE A 72 -2.58 -4.00 -7.73
CA ILE A 72 -3.79 -4.53 -7.09
C ILE A 72 -4.93 -4.58 -8.12
N ALA A 73 -5.14 -3.48 -8.86
CA ALA A 73 -6.13 -3.41 -9.92
C ALA A 73 -5.95 -4.51 -10.98
N ALA A 74 -4.72 -4.73 -11.44
CA ALA A 74 -4.41 -5.72 -12.47
C ALA A 74 -4.42 -7.17 -11.96
N SER A 75 -4.05 -7.41 -10.70
CA SER A 75 -3.94 -8.76 -10.14
C SER A 75 -5.26 -9.27 -9.57
N PHE A 76 -6.07 -8.36 -9.00
CA PHE A 76 -7.31 -8.70 -8.29
C PHE A 76 -8.56 -8.17 -8.99
N GLY A 77 -8.43 -7.33 -10.03
CA GLY A 77 -9.57 -6.80 -10.79
C GLY A 77 -10.39 -5.75 -10.05
N GLU A 78 -10.02 -5.39 -8.82
CA GLU A 78 -10.71 -4.40 -7.98
C GLU A 78 -9.72 -3.56 -7.18
N VAL A 79 -10.03 -2.28 -7.00
CA VAL A 79 -9.27 -1.38 -6.12
C VAL A 79 -10.12 -1.01 -4.92
N SER A 80 -9.66 -1.38 -3.73
CA SER A 80 -10.37 -1.03 -2.50
C SER A 80 -9.99 0.38 -2.03
N ALA A 81 -10.92 1.33 -2.17
CA ALA A 81 -10.73 2.71 -1.70
C ALA A 81 -10.65 2.78 -0.16
N VAL A 82 -11.35 1.86 0.52
CA VAL A 82 -11.29 1.72 1.98
C VAL A 82 -9.99 1.03 2.42
N GLY A 83 -9.29 0.37 1.49
CA GLY A 83 -8.01 -0.31 1.70
C GLY A 83 -6.96 0.52 2.44
N LEU A 84 -6.94 1.85 2.29
CA LEU A 84 -6.02 2.72 3.05
C LEU A 84 -6.36 2.73 4.56
N LEU A 85 -7.64 2.86 4.90
CA LEU A 85 -8.12 2.87 6.28
C LEU A 85 -8.00 1.48 6.92
N THR A 86 -8.37 0.43 6.20
CA THR A 86 -8.19 -0.95 6.66
C THR A 86 -6.73 -1.30 6.82
N ASN A 87 -5.84 -0.91 5.91
CA ASN A 87 -4.40 -1.15 6.04
C ASN A 87 -3.76 -0.43 7.22
N LEU A 88 -4.26 0.76 7.58
CA LEU A 88 -3.76 1.48 8.76
C LEU A 88 -3.91 0.66 10.04
N VAL A 89 -4.96 -0.16 10.11
CA VAL A 89 -5.23 -1.08 11.23
C VAL A 89 -4.60 -2.46 10.96
N ALA A 90 -4.66 -2.96 9.73
CA ALA A 90 -4.16 -4.28 9.38
C ALA A 90 -2.64 -4.41 9.53
N VAL A 91 -1.89 -3.38 9.13
CA VAL A 91 -0.41 -3.38 9.21
C VAL A 91 0.08 -3.57 10.65
N PRO A 92 -0.32 -2.77 11.66
CA PRO A 92 0.13 -2.99 13.03
C PRO A 92 -0.37 -4.31 13.64
N LEU A 93 -1.52 -4.84 13.22
CA LEU A 93 -2.03 -6.13 13.71
C LEU A 93 -1.35 -7.35 13.08
N SER A 94 -0.92 -7.25 11.81
CA SER A 94 -0.35 -8.37 11.06
C SER A 94 0.92 -8.95 11.69
N GLY A 95 1.79 -8.12 12.26
CA GLY A 95 3.01 -8.57 12.94
C GLY A 95 2.72 -9.47 14.16
N PRO A 96 1.90 -9.02 15.13
CA PRO A 96 1.43 -9.84 16.23
C PRO A 96 0.71 -11.11 15.79
N ILE A 97 -0.20 -11.04 14.80
CA ILE A 97 -0.93 -12.20 14.28
C ILE A 97 0.04 -13.26 13.73
N LEU A 98 1.00 -12.85 12.90
CA LEU A 98 1.99 -13.76 12.32
C LEU A 98 2.87 -14.38 13.40
N THR A 99 3.31 -13.57 14.37
CA THR A 99 4.17 -14.02 15.47
C THR A 99 3.45 -15.02 16.36
N LEU A 100 2.21 -14.73 16.76
CA LEU A 100 1.39 -15.64 17.57
C LEU A 100 1.01 -16.89 16.79
N GLY A 101 0.74 -16.79 15.49
CA GLY A 101 0.52 -17.95 14.62
C GLY A 101 1.73 -18.89 14.58
N LEU A 102 2.94 -18.34 14.38
CA LEU A 102 4.19 -19.10 14.40
C LEU A 102 4.45 -19.75 15.77
N VAL A 103 4.31 -18.98 16.85
CA VAL A 103 4.44 -19.50 18.22
C VAL A 103 3.38 -20.57 18.50
N GLY A 104 2.16 -20.41 17.98
CA GLY A 104 1.08 -21.39 18.10
C GLY A 104 1.40 -22.71 17.42
N ILE A 105 2.02 -22.67 16.23
CA ILE A 105 2.51 -23.88 15.54
C ILE A 105 3.58 -24.60 16.37
N LEU A 106 4.58 -23.87 16.87
CA LEU A 106 5.64 -24.44 17.69
C LEU A 106 5.12 -25.01 19.01
N ALA A 107 4.20 -24.29 19.66
CA ALA A 107 3.54 -24.72 20.88
C ALA A 107 2.69 -25.98 20.64
N GLY A 108 2.02 -26.09 19.49
CA GLY A 108 1.22 -27.25 19.09
C GLY A 108 2.03 -28.51 18.92
N SER A 109 3.29 -28.39 18.50
CA SER A 109 4.23 -29.52 18.44
C SER A 109 4.64 -30.06 19.81
N VAL A 110 4.49 -29.27 20.89
CA VAL A 110 4.85 -29.66 22.27
C VAL A 110 3.61 -30.06 23.08
N SER A 111 2.53 -29.28 23.01
CA SER A 111 1.30 -29.52 23.74
C SER A 111 0.11 -28.81 23.10
N VAL A 112 -0.95 -29.58 22.86
CA VAL A 112 -2.22 -29.08 22.31
C VAL A 112 -2.84 -28.01 23.22
N SER A 113 -2.76 -28.17 24.54
CA SER A 113 -3.32 -27.21 25.51
C SER A 113 -2.63 -25.84 25.45
N LEU A 114 -1.30 -25.82 25.26
CA LEU A 114 -0.55 -24.57 25.14
C LEU A 114 -0.88 -23.86 23.82
N ALA A 115 -1.04 -24.62 22.74
CA ALA A 115 -1.44 -24.10 21.45
C ALA A 115 -2.83 -23.45 21.48
N HIS A 116 -3.78 -24.00 22.24
CA HIS A 116 -5.11 -23.39 22.39
C HIS A 116 -5.06 -21.99 23.01
N VAL A 117 -4.23 -21.77 24.04
CA VAL A 117 -4.13 -20.45 24.69
C VAL A 117 -3.51 -19.41 23.74
N VAL A 118 -2.45 -19.81 23.02
CA VAL A 118 -1.79 -18.94 22.02
C VAL A 118 -2.73 -18.64 20.85
N ASN A 119 -3.42 -19.66 20.32
CA ASN A 119 -4.34 -19.48 19.20
C ASN A 119 -5.64 -18.77 19.61
N ALA A 120 -6.09 -18.84 20.86
CA ALA A 120 -7.21 -18.03 21.33
C ALA A 120 -6.87 -16.53 21.26
N SER A 121 -5.66 -16.17 21.69
CA SER A 121 -5.15 -14.79 21.61
C SER A 121 -4.99 -14.34 20.16
N ASN A 122 -4.47 -15.22 19.29
CA ASN A 122 -4.38 -14.97 17.86
C ASN A 122 -5.77 -14.81 17.22
N GLY A 123 -6.73 -15.66 17.59
CA GLY A 123 -8.10 -15.64 17.11
C GLY A 123 -8.82 -14.33 17.42
N PHE A 124 -8.55 -13.72 18.58
CA PHE A 124 -9.06 -12.39 18.91
C PHE A 124 -8.50 -11.29 17.99
N LEU A 125 -7.19 -11.32 17.70
CA LEU A 125 -6.59 -10.34 16.79
C LEU A 125 -7.07 -10.52 15.35
N VAL A 126 -7.23 -11.77 14.91
CA VAL A 126 -7.77 -12.08 13.58
C VAL A 126 -9.24 -11.67 13.47
N SER A 127 -10.05 -11.88 14.51
CA SER A 127 -11.45 -11.45 14.49
C SER A 127 -11.58 -9.93 14.52
N LEU A 128 -10.71 -9.23 15.25
CA LEU A 128 -10.63 -7.76 15.21
C LEU A 128 -10.27 -7.28 13.80
N LEU A 129 -9.27 -7.89 13.16
CA LEU A 129 -8.89 -7.58 11.79
C LEU A 129 -10.04 -7.84 10.81
N ALA A 130 -10.71 -8.98 10.92
CA ALA A 130 -11.85 -9.36 10.08
C ALA A 130 -13.05 -8.43 10.28
N GLY A 131 -13.30 -7.98 11.53
CA GLY A 131 -14.34 -7.01 11.85
C GLY A 131 -14.09 -5.66 11.21
N VAL A 132 -12.84 -5.17 11.25
CA VAL A 132 -12.45 -3.92 10.59
C VAL A 132 -12.55 -4.05 9.06
N ALA A 133 -12.15 -5.20 8.50
CA ALA A 133 -12.31 -5.48 7.08
C ALA A 133 -13.79 -5.54 6.65
N GLY A 134 -14.64 -6.19 7.44
CA GLY A 134 -16.08 -6.29 7.18
C GLY A 134 -16.83 -4.96 7.34
N ALA A 135 -16.45 -4.14 8.34
CA ALA A 135 -16.98 -2.78 8.46
C ALA A 135 -16.54 -1.92 7.26
N GLY A 136 -15.33 -2.13 6.76
CA GLY A 136 -14.80 -1.45 5.59
C GLY A 136 -15.49 -1.83 4.28
N SER A 137 -15.84 -3.11 4.10
CA SER A 137 -16.52 -3.60 2.89
C SER A 137 -17.99 -3.18 2.79
N ALA A 138 -18.63 -2.85 3.93
CA ALA A 138 -20.01 -2.38 3.97
C ALA A 138 -20.19 -0.93 3.50
N LEU A 139 -19.11 -0.18 3.27
CA LEU A 139 -19.19 1.20 2.76
C LEU A 139 -19.53 1.24 1.25
N PRO A 140 -20.46 2.10 0.82
CA PRO A 140 -20.73 2.30 -0.60
C PRO A 140 -19.48 2.88 -1.29
N GLY A 141 -18.94 2.15 -2.27
CA GLY A 141 -17.66 2.47 -2.92
C GLY A 141 -16.42 1.83 -2.27
N ALA A 142 -16.59 0.83 -1.39
CA ALA A 142 -15.49 0.13 -0.74
C ALA A 142 -14.54 -0.57 -1.70
N ALA A 143 -15.06 -1.07 -2.82
CA ALA A 143 -14.29 -1.63 -3.93
C ALA A 143 -14.81 -1.02 -5.23
N VAL A 144 -13.88 -0.49 -6.04
CA VAL A 144 -14.16 -0.06 -7.40
C VAL A 144 -13.69 -1.18 -8.31
N ALA A 145 -14.63 -1.80 -9.03
CA ALA A 145 -14.29 -2.79 -10.04
C ALA A 145 -13.45 -2.12 -11.14
N THR A 146 -12.30 -2.71 -11.44
CA THR A 146 -11.34 -2.24 -12.44
C THR A 146 -11.12 -3.34 -13.49
N PRO A 147 -12.15 -3.71 -14.26
CA PRO A 147 -12.07 -4.80 -15.23
C PRO A 147 -11.11 -4.48 -16.39
N GLY A 148 -10.90 -3.19 -16.71
CA GLY A 148 -10.00 -2.73 -17.78
C GLY A 148 -8.52 -2.60 -17.41
N ALA A 149 -8.06 -3.20 -16.30
CA ALA A 149 -6.68 -3.10 -15.81
C ALA A 149 -5.69 -3.90 -16.70
N SER A 150 -5.54 -3.48 -17.95
CA SER A 150 -4.62 -4.10 -18.91
C SER A 150 -3.16 -3.74 -18.60
N LEU A 151 -2.23 -4.67 -18.89
CA LEU A 151 -0.78 -4.47 -18.76
C LEU A 151 -0.25 -3.13 -19.30
N PRO A 152 -0.68 -2.61 -20.47
CA PRO A 152 -0.20 -1.32 -20.98
C PRO A 152 -0.64 -0.13 -20.12
N LEU A 153 -1.83 -0.17 -19.52
CA LEU A 153 -2.30 0.88 -18.61
C LEU A 153 -1.48 0.90 -17.31
N VAL A 154 -1.10 -0.27 -16.79
CA VAL A 154 -0.18 -0.38 -15.64
C VAL A 154 1.20 0.19 -15.99
N GLY A 155 1.72 -0.11 -17.18
CA GLY A 155 2.98 0.47 -17.68
C GLY A 155 2.94 1.99 -17.80
N LEU A 156 1.83 2.54 -18.29
CA LEU A 156 1.61 3.99 -18.40
C LEU A 156 1.60 4.68 -17.02
N PHE A 157 1.03 4.02 -16.00
CA PHE A 157 1.05 4.52 -14.63
C PHE A 157 2.48 4.61 -14.08
N TYR A 158 3.28 3.54 -14.26
CA TYR A 158 4.67 3.54 -13.80
C TYR A 158 5.55 4.54 -14.55
N LEU A 159 5.31 4.78 -15.84
CA LEU A 159 5.98 5.86 -16.58
C LEU A 159 5.70 7.23 -15.98
N GLY A 160 4.46 7.49 -15.54
CA GLY A 160 4.10 8.70 -14.79
C GLY A 160 4.85 8.81 -13.45
N CYS A 161 4.94 7.72 -12.69
CA CYS A 161 5.70 7.66 -11.43
C CYS A 161 7.20 7.93 -11.63
N VAL A 162 7.79 7.42 -12.72
CA VAL A 162 9.19 7.68 -13.08
C VAL A 162 9.39 9.15 -13.44
N TYR A 163 8.49 9.75 -14.23
CA TYR A 163 8.54 11.18 -14.54
C TYR A 163 8.54 12.04 -13.27
N ALA A 164 7.69 11.69 -12.29
CA ALA A 164 7.64 12.41 -11.02
C ALA A 164 8.85 12.18 -10.12
N GLY A 165 9.42 10.97 -10.13
CA GLY A 165 10.67 10.67 -9.46
C GLY A 165 11.84 11.49 -10.04
N ILE A 166 11.92 11.59 -11.37
CA ILE A 166 12.90 12.42 -12.08
C ILE A 166 12.64 13.90 -11.77
N ALA A 167 11.38 14.34 -11.77
CA ALA A 167 11.01 15.69 -11.38
C ALA A 167 11.41 16.00 -9.92
N GLY A 168 11.33 15.04 -9.00
CA GLY A 168 11.81 15.20 -7.63
C GLY A 168 13.34 15.27 -7.49
N ILE A 169 14.09 14.74 -8.46
CA ILE A 169 15.57 14.79 -8.49
C ILE A 169 16.08 16.04 -9.21
N VAL A 170 15.38 16.47 -10.27
CA VAL A 170 15.82 17.57 -11.17
C VAL A 170 15.24 18.93 -10.75
N LEU A 171 14.08 18.97 -10.09
CA LEU A 171 13.42 20.22 -9.74
C LEU A 171 13.84 20.75 -8.37
N PRO A 172 13.96 22.09 -8.21
CA PRO A 172 14.13 22.73 -6.91
C PRO A 172 13.03 22.34 -5.92
N GLU A 173 13.35 22.24 -4.63
CA GLU A 173 12.44 21.81 -3.56
C GLU A 173 11.13 22.62 -3.53
N GLU A 174 11.15 23.89 -3.97
CA GLU A 174 9.97 24.75 -4.09
C GLU A 174 8.88 24.20 -5.04
N ARG A 175 9.25 23.35 -6.01
CA ARG A 175 8.35 22.82 -7.04
C ARG A 175 7.89 21.38 -6.77
N TRP A 176 8.49 20.69 -5.79
CA TRP A 176 8.07 19.36 -5.36
C TRP A 176 6.58 19.23 -5.01
N PRO A 177 5.92 20.20 -4.34
CA PRO A 177 4.48 20.09 -4.09
C PRO A 177 3.64 20.10 -5.37
N ARG A 178 4.05 20.82 -6.42
CA ARG A 178 3.32 20.83 -7.70
C ARG A 178 3.44 19.48 -8.42
N ALA A 179 4.63 18.87 -8.40
CA ALA A 179 4.85 17.55 -8.97
C ALA A 179 4.03 16.45 -8.23
N ALA A 180 3.97 16.53 -6.89
CA ALA A 180 3.14 15.64 -6.08
C ALA A 180 1.64 15.81 -6.34
N GLY A 181 1.18 17.05 -6.52
CA GLY A 181 -0.21 17.35 -6.88
C GLY A 181 -0.59 16.76 -8.24
N ILE A 182 0.26 16.95 -9.25
CA ILE A 182 0.07 16.37 -10.59
C ILE A 182 0.05 14.84 -10.53
N MET A 183 0.90 14.22 -9.70
CA MET A 183 0.89 12.77 -9.46
C MET A 183 -0.41 12.26 -8.83
N LEU A 184 -0.93 12.95 -7.83
CA LEU A 184 -2.18 12.59 -7.19
C LEU A 184 -3.36 12.72 -8.15
N VAL A 185 -3.36 13.78 -8.98
CA VAL A 185 -4.36 13.95 -10.05
C VAL A 185 -4.21 12.89 -11.12
N TRP A 186 -3.00 12.55 -11.54
CA TRP A 186 -2.72 11.49 -12.52
C TRP A 186 -3.17 10.11 -12.02
N SER A 187 -2.87 9.80 -10.76
CA SER A 187 -3.24 8.51 -10.15
C SER A 187 -4.75 8.39 -9.92
N SER A 188 -5.42 9.46 -9.48
CA SER A 188 -6.88 9.47 -9.37
C SER A 188 -7.56 9.39 -10.74
N LEU A 189 -7.06 10.13 -11.75
CA LEU A 189 -7.53 10.00 -13.14
C LEU A 189 -7.35 8.58 -13.67
N TRP A 190 -6.20 7.94 -13.41
CA TRP A 190 -5.93 6.58 -13.85
C TRP A 190 -6.90 5.58 -13.22
N VAL A 191 -7.16 5.69 -11.91
CA VAL A 191 -8.14 4.84 -11.21
C VAL A 191 -9.54 5.01 -11.83
N VAL A 192 -9.96 6.24 -12.13
CA VAL A 192 -11.24 6.51 -12.80
C VAL A 192 -11.27 5.93 -14.21
N LEU A 193 -10.18 6.06 -14.97
CA LEU A 193 -10.10 5.61 -16.35
C LEU A 193 -10.15 4.08 -16.45
N VAL A 194 -9.46 3.37 -15.55
CA VAL A 194 -9.49 1.91 -15.46
C VAL A 194 -10.83 1.39 -14.93
N ALA A 195 -11.52 2.15 -14.08
CA ALA A 195 -12.86 1.80 -13.60
C ALA A 195 -13.96 1.98 -14.66
N VAL A 196 -13.76 2.88 -15.63
CA VAL A 196 -14.74 3.19 -16.69
C VAL A 196 -14.54 2.31 -17.93
N LEU A 197 -13.33 1.79 -18.16
CA LEU A 197 -13.05 0.93 -19.32
C LEU A 197 -13.68 -0.46 -19.15
N PRO A 198 -14.53 -0.92 -20.10
CA PRO A 198 -14.98 -2.31 -20.12
C PRO A 198 -13.78 -3.22 -20.40
N GLY A 199 -13.70 -4.33 -19.66
CA GLY A 199 -12.67 -5.37 -19.81
C GLY A 199 -12.87 -6.22 -21.05
#